data_AF-A0A537RE27-F1
#
_entry.id   AF-A0A537RE27-F1
#
_cell.length_a   1.000
_cell.length_b   1.000
_cell.length_c   1.000
_cell.angle_alpha   90.00
_cell.angle_beta   90.00
_cell.angle_gamma   90.00
#
_symmetry.space_group_name_H-M   'P 1'
#
loop_
_entity.id
_entity.type
_entity.pdbx_description
1 polymer ?
#
loop_
_entity_poly.entity_id
_entity_poly.type
_entity_poly.pdbx_seq_one_letter_code
_entity_poly.pdbx_strand_id
1 'polypeptide(L)'
;MLAAAVLSTAGCGGAPELPPAPPASSLPSAEYRIGTSLAREYEQRLGKYIREPLVTVIVSGFVGPIPDQVRIIGEASQPRSLPYRADMTVLDAMIAVGGLTRYAAGNDSLIIRTVNGVQTTYAVHLRDLIRDGDITSNVALQPGDILIIPQRLF
;
A
#
# COMPACT_ATOMS: atom_id res chain seq x y z
N MET A 1 5.45 4.59 7.09
CA MET A 1 4.43 5.35 6.33
C MET A 1 4.88 6.81 6.34
N LEU A 2 5.32 7.34 5.19
CA LEU A 2 5.87 8.71 5.11
C LEU A 2 4.72 9.71 4.98
N ALA A 3 4.54 10.57 5.98
CA ALA A 3 3.73 11.78 5.87
C ALA A 3 4.64 12.91 5.38
N ALA A 4 4.42 13.39 4.16
CA ALA A 4 5.09 14.58 3.65
C ALA A 4 4.20 15.81 3.93
N ALA A 5 4.64 16.68 4.84
CA ALA A 5 4.02 17.98 5.05
C ALA A 5 4.63 18.98 4.07
N VAL A 6 3.84 19.46 3.11
CA VAL A 6 4.28 20.52 2.20
C VAL A 6 3.89 21.86 2.84
N LEU A 7 4.89 22.58 3.35
CA LEU A 7 4.73 23.94 3.86
C LEU A 7 4.85 24.92 2.68
N SER A 8 3.72 25.52 2.28
CA SER A 8 3.71 26.62 1.32
C SER A 8 3.75 27.95 2.08
N THR A 9 4.87 28.67 1.98
CA THR A 9 5.04 29.98 2.62
C THR A 9 4.74 31.11 1.63
N ALA A 10 3.56 31.72 1.75
CA ALA A 10 3.23 32.94 1.06
C ALA A 10 3.62 34.17 1.91
N GLY A 11 4.66 34.89 1.47
CA GLY A 11 4.89 36.33 1.66
C GLY A 11 4.88 36.93 3.08
N CYS A 12 6.06 37.26 3.61
CA CYS A 12 6.49 38.63 4.00
C CYS A 12 7.73 38.62 4.92
N GLY A 13 8.73 39.40 4.52
CA GLY A 13 9.75 40.07 5.35
C GLY A 13 10.32 39.38 6.59
N GLY A 14 11.58 38.90 6.48
CA GLY A 14 12.48 38.65 7.61
C GLY A 14 12.27 37.31 8.31
N ALA A 15 12.88 36.23 7.78
CA ALA A 15 12.81 34.92 8.40
C ALA A 15 13.80 34.79 9.58
N PRO A 16 13.35 34.49 10.81
CA PRO A 16 14.23 33.89 11.81
C PRO A 16 14.62 32.47 11.36
N GLU A 17 15.88 32.10 11.54
CA GLU A 17 16.43 30.80 11.18
C GLU A 17 15.61 29.68 11.84
N LEU A 18 14.99 28.82 11.01
CA LEU A 18 14.17 27.71 11.48
C LEU A 18 15.03 26.75 12.32
N PRO A 19 14.58 26.31 13.51
CA PRO A 19 15.31 25.32 14.28
C PRO A 19 15.46 24.02 13.45
N PRO A 20 16.58 23.29 13.60
CA PRO A 20 16.81 22.06 12.87
C PRO A 20 15.66 21.08 13.10
N ALA A 21 15.17 20.49 12.01
CA ALA A 21 14.08 19.53 12.07
C ALA A 21 14.43 18.38 13.04
N PRO A 22 13.52 17.96 13.94
CA PRO A 22 13.78 16.85 14.82
C PRO A 22 14.01 15.56 14.01
N PRO A 23 14.92 14.67 14.46
CA PRO A 23 15.20 13.42 13.76
C PRO A 23 13.96 12.54 13.70
N ALA A 24 13.75 11.85 12.57
CA ALA A 24 12.57 11.04 12.28
C ALA A 24 12.27 9.92 13.31
N SER A 25 13.20 9.63 14.21
CA SER A 25 13.09 8.64 15.28
C SER A 25 12.34 9.11 16.53
N SER A 26 11.98 10.40 16.64
CA SER A 26 11.28 10.93 17.83
C SER A 26 9.76 10.95 17.73
N LEU A 27 9.18 10.29 16.71
CA LEU A 27 7.73 10.25 16.53
C LEU A 27 7.12 9.09 17.34
N PRO A 28 6.15 9.35 18.24
CA PRO A 28 5.50 8.30 18.99
C PRO A 28 4.74 7.37 18.03
N SER A 29 5.21 6.12 17.98
CA SER A 29 4.50 4.98 17.39
C SER A 29 3.19 4.74 18.14
N ALA A 30 2.12 4.46 17.41
CA ALA A 30 0.75 4.20 17.90
C ALA A 30 -0.02 5.49 18.26
N GLU A 31 -1.23 5.79 17.79
CA GLU A 31 -2.37 5.02 17.33
C GLU A 31 -3.25 5.98 16.51
N TYR A 32 -3.98 5.46 15.51
CA TYR A 32 -5.18 6.04 14.88
C TYR A 32 -5.55 7.50 15.24
N ARG A 33 -4.81 8.48 14.72
CA ARG A 33 -5.16 9.91 14.82
C ARG A 33 -5.66 10.40 13.48
N ILE A 34 -6.99 10.56 13.36
CA ILE A 34 -7.68 11.14 12.20
C ILE A 34 -7.02 12.49 11.90
N GLY A 35 -6.74 12.77 10.62
CA GLY A 35 -5.82 13.83 10.16
C GLY A 35 -6.04 15.22 10.75
N THR A 36 -7.27 15.56 11.17
CA THR A 36 -7.60 16.80 11.89
C THR A 36 -6.90 16.92 13.23
N SER A 37 -6.76 15.82 13.99
CA SER A 37 -6.11 15.84 15.31
C SER A 37 -4.60 15.99 15.23
N LEU A 38 -3.97 15.57 14.12
CA LEU A 38 -2.56 15.76 13.86
C LEU A 38 -2.29 17.19 13.38
N ALA A 39 -3.09 17.68 12.41
CA ALA A 39 -3.02 19.06 11.93
C ALA A 39 -3.12 20.08 13.08
N ARG A 40 -4.07 19.88 14.00
CA ARG A 40 -4.30 20.76 15.15
C ARG A 40 -3.14 20.77 16.15
N GLU A 41 -2.45 19.65 16.30
CA GLU A 41 -1.24 19.59 17.15
C GLU A 41 -0.07 20.34 16.51
N TYR A 42 0.11 20.22 15.20
CA TYR A 42 1.12 20.98 14.48
C TYR A 42 0.82 22.48 14.49
N GLU A 43 -0.42 22.90 14.32
CA GLU A 43 -0.85 24.30 14.46
C GLU A 43 -0.53 24.88 15.83
N GLN A 44 -0.77 24.12 16.92
CA GLN A 44 -0.46 24.58 18.28
C GLN A 44 1.04 24.74 18.53
N ARG A 45 1.87 23.85 17.97
CA ARG A 45 3.33 23.94 18.11
C ARG A 45 3.93 25.04 17.22
N LEU A 46 3.35 25.28 16.05
CA LEU A 46 3.80 26.31 15.10
C LEU A 46 3.24 27.71 15.40
N GLY A 47 2.14 27.81 16.16
CA GLY A 47 1.57 29.07 16.63
C GLY A 47 2.50 29.88 17.55
N LYS A 48 3.54 29.25 18.09
CA LYS A 48 4.62 29.93 18.83
C LYS A 48 5.55 30.75 17.92
N TYR A 49 5.58 30.44 16.62
CA TYR A 49 6.51 31.04 15.66
C TYR A 49 5.81 31.77 14.50
N ILE A 50 4.53 31.47 14.21
CA ILE A 50 3.78 32.05 13.08
C ILE A 50 2.32 32.34 13.51
N ARG A 51 1.77 33.52 13.18
CA ARG A 51 0.43 33.97 13.61
C ARG A 51 -0.74 33.18 12.99
N GLU A 52 -0.61 32.71 11.76
CA GLU A 52 -1.68 31.97 11.04
C GLU A 52 -1.08 30.83 10.19
N PRO A 53 -0.73 29.68 10.78
CA PRO A 53 -0.26 28.54 10.00
C PRO A 53 -1.45 27.81 9.32
N LEU A 54 -1.56 27.91 8.00
CA LEU A 54 -2.42 27.04 7.19
C LEU A 54 -1.70 25.71 6.94
N VAL A 55 -2.14 24.63 7.58
CA VAL A 55 -1.52 23.30 7.45
C VAL A 55 -2.47 22.34 6.73
N THR A 56 -2.13 22.00 5.48
CA THR A 56 -2.84 20.95 4.73
C THR A 56 -2.10 19.62 4.88
N VAL A 57 -2.69 18.69 5.64
CA VAL A 57 -2.16 17.33 5.79
C VAL A 57 -2.82 16.43 4.75
N ILE A 58 -2.04 16.03 3.73
CA ILE A 58 -2.47 15.03 2.75
C ILE A 58 -1.99 13.66 3.24
N VAL A 59 -2.91 12.76 3.57
CA VAL A 59 -2.56 11.40 3.98
C VAL A 59 -2.24 10.58 2.73
N SER A 60 -0.97 10.59 2.31
CA SER A 60 -0.46 9.76 1.22
C SER A 60 -0.21 8.34 1.71
N GLY A 61 -1.26 7.52 1.69
CA GLY A 61 -1.13 6.07 1.91
C GLY A 61 -2.13 5.49 2.88
N PHE A 62 -3.42 5.75 2.68
CA PHE A 62 -4.46 4.93 3.31
C PHE A 62 -4.27 3.47 2.85
N VAL A 63 -3.57 2.71 3.67
CA VAL A 63 -3.53 1.25 3.62
C VAL A 63 -4.85 0.85 4.29
N GLY A 64 -5.87 0.54 3.49
CA GLY A 64 -7.21 0.27 4.00
C GLY A 64 -7.24 -0.84 5.06
N PRO A 65 -8.37 -1.01 5.77
CA PRO A 65 -8.56 -2.13 6.69
C PRO A 65 -8.04 -3.43 6.04
N ILE A 66 -7.41 -4.31 6.82
CA ILE A 66 -6.85 -5.59 6.34
C ILE A 66 -7.75 -6.35 5.33
N PRO A 67 -9.10 -6.37 5.44
CA PRO A 67 -9.95 -7.00 4.42
C PRO A 67 -9.92 -6.34 3.04
N ASP A 68 -9.52 -5.08 2.88
CA ASP A 68 -9.56 -4.36 1.59
C ASP A 68 -8.24 -4.46 0.80
N GLN A 69 -7.44 -5.49 1.08
CA GLN A 69 -6.14 -5.69 0.43
C GLN A 69 -6.04 -7.07 -0.19
N VAL A 70 -5.34 -7.14 -1.31
CA VAL A 70 -4.87 -8.39 -1.90
C VAL A 70 -3.42 -8.58 -1.50
N ARG A 71 -3.09 -9.75 -0.97
CA ARG A 71 -1.73 -10.07 -0.50
C ARG A 71 -1.06 -11.01 -1.49
N ILE A 72 0.12 -10.64 -1.96
CA ILE A 72 0.90 -11.45 -2.89
C ILE A 72 2.16 -11.92 -2.16
N ILE A 73 2.35 -13.23 -2.09
CA ILE A 73 3.48 -13.86 -1.41
C ILE A 73 4.13 -14.94 -2.28
N GLY A 74 5.39 -15.25 -1.98
CA GLY A 74 6.19 -16.24 -2.71
C GLY A 74 6.97 -15.63 -3.88
N GLU A 75 7.08 -16.36 -4.97
CA GLU A 75 7.95 -16.06 -6.12
C GLU A 75 7.36 -15.03 -7.11
N ALA A 76 6.84 -13.92 -6.58
CA ALA A 76 6.58 -12.72 -7.37
C ALA A 76 7.85 -11.86 -7.45
N SER A 77 7.98 -11.03 -8.50
CA SER A 77 9.10 -10.08 -8.63
C SER A 77 9.20 -9.14 -7.43
N GLN A 78 8.05 -8.65 -6.92
CA GLN A 78 7.97 -7.82 -5.72
C GLN A 78 6.79 -8.25 -4.84
N PRO A 79 6.97 -9.21 -3.91
CA PRO A 79 5.91 -9.62 -2.99
C PRO A 79 5.48 -8.44 -2.11
N ARG A 80 4.20 -8.07 -2.16
CA ARG A 80 3.63 -6.95 -1.41
C ARG A 80 2.13 -7.09 -1.27
N SER A 81 1.56 -6.33 -0.34
CA SER A 81 0.12 -6.08 -0.30
C SER A 81 -0.25 -4.97 -1.27
N LEU A 82 -1.33 -5.17 -2.01
CA LEU A 82 -1.92 -4.19 -2.91
C LEU A 82 -3.29 -3.76 -2.36
N PRO A 83 -3.61 -2.46 -2.38
CA PRO A 83 -4.97 -2.02 -2.10
C PRO A 83 -5.91 -2.59 -3.19
N TYR A 84 -7.00 -3.23 -2.77
CA TYR A 84 -8.00 -3.75 -3.70
C TYR A 84 -8.68 -2.59 -4.43
N ARG A 85 -8.99 -2.81 -5.72
CA ARG A 85 -9.80 -1.90 -6.54
C ARG A 85 -10.93 -2.72 -7.16
N ALA A 86 -12.06 -2.07 -7.43
CA ALA A 86 -13.15 -2.69 -8.17
C ALA A 86 -12.63 -3.27 -9.50
N ASP A 87 -13.12 -4.45 -9.86
CA ASP A 87 -12.78 -5.18 -11.08
C ASP A 87 -11.30 -5.55 -11.23
N MET A 88 -10.54 -5.56 -10.12
CA MET A 88 -9.14 -5.99 -10.12
C MET A 88 -9.01 -7.49 -10.38
N THR A 89 -8.12 -7.85 -11.30
CA THR A 89 -7.84 -9.24 -11.69
C THR A 89 -6.46 -9.70 -11.26
N VAL A 90 -6.20 -11.02 -11.31
CA VAL A 90 -4.85 -11.56 -11.08
C VAL A 90 -3.84 -10.95 -12.04
N LEU A 91 -4.22 -10.66 -13.28
CA LEU A 91 -3.33 -9.98 -14.22
C LEU A 91 -2.91 -8.60 -13.71
N ASP A 92 -3.85 -7.78 -13.24
CA ASP A 92 -3.55 -6.44 -12.70
C ASP A 92 -2.64 -6.50 -11.47
N ALA A 93 -2.89 -7.49 -10.60
CA ALA A 93 -2.02 -7.77 -9.46
C ALA A 93 -0.59 -8.11 -9.90
N MET A 94 -0.45 -8.94 -10.93
CA MET A 94 0.86 -9.34 -11.45
C MET A 94 1.60 -8.19 -12.13
N ILE A 95 0.89 -7.28 -12.82
CA ILE A 95 1.47 -6.04 -13.36
C ILE A 95 2.01 -5.17 -12.23
N ALA A 96 1.25 -5.01 -11.14
CA ALA A 96 1.63 -4.16 -10.01
C ALA A 96 2.85 -4.67 -9.23
N VAL A 97 3.12 -5.98 -9.24
CA VAL A 97 4.31 -6.58 -8.61
C VAL A 97 5.48 -6.80 -9.57
N GLY A 98 5.31 -6.49 -10.87
CA GLY A 98 6.36 -6.65 -11.87
C GLY A 98 6.54 -8.08 -12.38
N GLY A 99 5.47 -8.89 -12.33
CA GLY A 99 5.44 -10.25 -12.88
C GLY A 99 6.00 -11.33 -11.94
N LEU A 100 6.31 -12.48 -12.53
CA LEU A 100 6.84 -13.67 -11.85
C LEU A 100 8.37 -13.68 -11.89
N THR A 101 9.00 -14.26 -10.87
CA THR A 101 10.44 -14.54 -10.91
C THR A 101 10.75 -15.69 -11.89
N ARG A 102 12.01 -15.84 -12.27
CA ARG A 102 12.47 -16.97 -13.12
C ARG A 102 12.30 -18.34 -12.45
N TYR A 103 12.15 -18.36 -11.12
CA TYR A 103 12.00 -19.57 -10.30
C TYR A 103 10.55 -19.87 -9.94
N ALA A 104 9.61 -18.99 -10.30
CA ALA A 104 8.21 -19.14 -9.96
C ALA A 104 7.55 -20.32 -10.65
N ALA A 105 6.86 -21.16 -9.87
CA ALA A 105 5.93 -22.17 -10.34
C ALA A 105 4.56 -21.52 -10.62
N GLY A 106 4.53 -20.61 -11.60
CA GLY A 106 3.36 -19.77 -11.88
C GLY A 106 2.05 -20.53 -12.13
N ASN A 107 2.09 -21.75 -12.68
CA ASN A 107 0.89 -22.54 -12.92
C ASN A 107 0.37 -23.30 -11.70
N ASP A 108 1.18 -23.40 -10.65
CA ASP A 108 0.82 -24.01 -9.37
C ASP A 108 0.41 -22.93 -8.35
N SER A 109 0.08 -21.73 -8.84
CA SER A 109 -0.30 -20.61 -7.98
C SER A 109 -1.70 -20.80 -7.42
N LEU A 110 -1.89 -20.35 -6.19
CA LEU A 110 -3.11 -20.56 -5.42
C LEU A 110 -3.64 -19.21 -4.93
N ILE A 111 -4.94 -18.99 -5.10
CA ILE A 111 -5.65 -17.92 -4.41
C ILE A 111 -6.36 -18.54 -3.21
N ILE A 112 -6.04 -18.04 -2.03
CA ILE A 112 -6.76 -18.35 -0.80
C ILE A 112 -7.74 -17.22 -0.53
N ARG A 113 -9.02 -17.56 -0.42
CA ARG A 113 -10.12 -16.64 -0.16
C ARG A 113 -10.94 -17.13 1.01
N THR A 114 -11.31 -16.23 1.91
CA THR A 114 -12.21 -16.55 3.03
C THR A 114 -13.62 -16.10 2.69
N VAL A 115 -14.53 -17.04 2.44
CA VAL A 115 -15.94 -16.77 2.16
C VAL A 115 -16.76 -17.26 3.35
N ASN A 116 -17.52 -16.38 4.01
CA ASN A 116 -18.34 -16.71 5.18
C ASN A 116 -17.57 -17.42 6.32
N GLY A 117 -16.30 -17.06 6.53
CA GLY A 117 -15.43 -17.68 7.52
C GLY A 117 -14.82 -19.03 7.12
N VAL A 118 -15.15 -19.54 5.92
CA VAL A 118 -14.57 -20.76 5.35
C VAL A 118 -13.48 -20.39 4.36
N GLN A 119 -12.30 -20.98 4.52
CA GLN A 119 -11.19 -20.80 3.58
C GLN A 119 -11.41 -21.69 2.36
N THR A 120 -11.41 -21.09 1.16
CA THR A 120 -11.49 -21.76 -0.13
C THR A 120 -10.24 -21.44 -0.94
N THR A 121 -9.70 -22.46 -1.60
CA THR A 121 -8.50 -22.34 -2.44
C THR A 121 -8.89 -22.47 -3.91
N TYR A 122 -8.41 -21.55 -4.74
CA TYR A 122 -8.61 -21.54 -6.18
C TYR A 122 -7.25 -21.69 -6.87
N ALA A 123 -7.11 -22.68 -7.75
CA ALA A 123 -5.92 -22.84 -8.57
C ALA A 123 -5.92 -21.80 -9.70
N VAL A 124 -4.77 -21.20 -9.99
CA VAL A 124 -4.61 -20.21 -11.05
C VAL A 124 -3.35 -20.47 -11.85
N HIS A 125 -3.49 -20.50 -13.18
CA HIS A 125 -2.39 -20.70 -14.10
C HIS A 125 -1.77 -19.36 -14.52
N LEU A 126 -0.97 -18.76 -13.63
CA LEU A 126 -0.39 -17.42 -13.87
C LEU A 126 0.63 -17.40 -15.00
N ARG A 127 1.35 -18.50 -15.23
CA ARG A 127 2.38 -18.50 -16.28
C ARG A 127 1.72 -18.50 -17.66
N ASP A 128 0.66 -19.27 -17.84
CA ASP A 128 -0.05 -19.34 -19.12
C ASP A 128 -0.75 -18.00 -19.40
N LEU A 129 -1.31 -17.37 -18.36
CA LEU A 129 -1.89 -16.02 -18.45
C LEU A 129 -0.86 -14.95 -18.88
N ILE A 130 0.32 -14.95 -18.26
CA ILE A 130 1.32 -13.87 -18.46
C ILE A 130 2.19 -14.12 -19.69
N ARG A 131 2.59 -15.37 -19.96
CA ARG A 131 3.50 -15.70 -21.07
C ARG A 131 2.77 -16.04 -22.35
N ASP A 132 1.73 -16.86 -22.27
CA ASP A 132 1.04 -17.40 -23.44
C ASP A 132 -0.19 -16.57 -23.80
N GLY A 133 -0.58 -15.63 -22.92
CA GLY A 133 -1.71 -14.72 -23.14
C GLY A 133 -3.06 -15.43 -22.98
N ASP A 134 -3.11 -16.55 -22.26
CA ASP A 134 -4.34 -17.28 -22.01
C ASP A 134 -5.23 -16.52 -21.01
N ILE A 135 -6.16 -15.74 -21.54
CA ILE A 135 -7.12 -14.96 -20.75
C ILE A 135 -8.11 -15.83 -19.96
N THR A 136 -8.26 -17.12 -20.30
CA THR A 136 -9.20 -18.01 -19.59
C THR A 136 -8.77 -18.26 -18.15
N SER A 137 -7.47 -18.10 -17.88
CA SER A 137 -6.86 -18.19 -16.55
C SER A 137 -6.92 -16.87 -15.75
N ASN A 138 -7.56 -15.82 -16.28
CA ASN A 138 -7.67 -14.54 -15.59
C ASN A 138 -8.85 -14.54 -14.60
N VAL A 139 -8.54 -14.69 -13.32
CA VAL A 139 -9.52 -14.71 -12.23
C VAL A 139 -9.72 -13.32 -11.62
N ALA A 140 -10.95 -12.97 -11.29
CA ALA A 140 -11.25 -11.75 -10.53
C ALA A 140 -10.82 -11.91 -9.06
N LEU A 141 -10.06 -10.93 -8.58
CA LEU A 141 -9.65 -10.87 -7.19
C LEU A 141 -10.76 -10.28 -6.33
N GLN A 142 -10.73 -10.59 -5.05
CA GLN A 142 -11.64 -10.07 -4.04
C GLN A 142 -10.86 -9.47 -2.85
N PRO A 143 -11.50 -8.58 -2.08
CA PRO A 143 -10.95 -8.08 -0.83
C PRO A 143 -10.55 -9.24 0.08
N GLY A 144 -9.30 -9.24 0.56
CA GLY A 144 -8.78 -10.23 1.51
C GLY A 144 -8.17 -11.47 0.85
N ASP A 145 -8.13 -11.53 -0.49
CA ASP A 145 -7.47 -12.61 -1.21
C ASP A 145 -5.97 -12.66 -0.92
N ILE A 146 -5.45 -13.89 -0.81
CA ILE A 146 -4.02 -14.17 -0.69
C ILE A 146 -3.59 -14.97 -1.92
N LEU A 147 -2.79 -14.35 -2.77
CA LEU A 147 -2.15 -15.01 -3.90
C LEU A 147 -0.80 -15.59 -3.45
N ILE A 148 -0.69 -16.92 -3.53
CA ILE A 148 0.52 -17.68 -3.22
C ILE A 148 1.13 -18.17 -4.51
N ILE A 149 2.40 -17.80 -4.72
CA ILE A 149 3.17 -18.19 -5.89
C ILE A 149 4.31 -19.10 -5.40
N PRO A 150 4.19 -20.43 -5.55
CA PRO A 150 5.23 -21.33 -5.10
C PRO A 150 6.50 -21.18 -5.95
N GLN A 151 7.61 -21.61 -5.37
CA GLN A 151 8.85 -21.82 -6.12
C GLN A 151 8.80 -23.17 -6.84
N ARG A 152 9.47 -23.27 -7.99
CA ARG A 152 9.66 -24.53 -8.68
C ARG A 152 10.59 -25.42 -7.87
N LEU A 153 10.09 -26.60 -7.52
CA LEU A 153 10.87 -27.67 -6.94
C LEU A 153 11.36 -28.55 -8.11
N PHE A 154 12.55 -28.21 -8.61
CA PHE A 154 13.39 -28.98 -9.54
C PHE A 154 12.95 -29.01 -11.02
#